data_AF-A0A538RIT3-F1
#
_entry.id   AF-A0A538RIT3-F1
#
_cell.length_a   1.000
_cell.length_b   1.000
_cell.length_c   1.000
_cell.angle_alpha   90.00
_cell.angle_beta   90.00
_cell.angle_gamma   90.00
#
_symmetry.space_group_name_H-M   'P 1'
#
loop_
_entity.id
_entity.type
_entity.pdbx_description
1 polymer ?
#
loop_
_entity_poly.entity_id
_entity_poly.type
_entity_poly.pdbx_seq_one_letter_code
_entity_poly.pdbx_strand_id
1 'polypeptide(L)'
;MSRCLSEEALERAAAELADDNERAHLAMCVACAARRRRLTADLAQITLTLASAPVPRVDRRRAARRWAAIATASAIAAGTILWVEVVAWRVVHRMPDAAQAEQIAALADVSTTLFSLDGEPARVHEDDAVPALQVDDDDEGLDEDHAESGGAS
;
A
#
# COMPACT_ATOMS: atom_id res chain seq x y z
N MET A 1 10.53 25.54 -39.60
CA MET A 1 9.48 25.87 -38.62
C MET A 1 9.95 25.33 -37.28
N SER A 2 10.27 26.20 -36.32
CA SER A 2 10.64 25.78 -34.96
C SER A 2 9.43 25.15 -34.28
N ARG A 3 9.65 24.04 -33.57
CA ARG A 3 8.61 23.40 -32.77
C ARG A 3 8.17 24.38 -31.66
N CYS A 4 6.87 24.56 -31.48
CA CYS A 4 6.32 25.39 -30.40
C CYS A 4 6.69 24.81 -29.02
N LEU A 5 6.71 25.67 -28.01
CA LEU A 5 6.87 25.26 -26.61
C LEU A 5 5.77 24.27 -26.19
N SER A 6 6.14 23.32 -25.31
CA SER A 6 5.18 22.44 -24.64
C SER A 6 4.28 23.22 -23.68
N GLU A 7 3.19 22.59 -23.23
CA GLU A 7 2.28 23.20 -22.26
C GLU A 7 2.99 23.56 -20.95
N GLU A 8 3.75 22.61 -20.41
CA GLU A 8 4.48 22.76 -19.15
C GLU A 8 5.48 23.93 -19.20
N ALA A 9 6.15 24.13 -20.35
CA ALA A 9 7.06 25.26 -20.56
C ALA A 9 6.30 26.59 -20.62
N LEU A 10 5.11 26.60 -21.22
CA LEU A 10 4.22 27.75 -21.24
C LEU A 10 3.67 28.10 -19.85
N GLU A 11 3.32 27.10 -19.05
CA GLU A 11 2.87 27.26 -17.66
C GLU A 11 4.00 27.81 -16.77
N ARG A 12 5.22 27.26 -16.87
CA ARG A 12 6.40 27.83 -16.19
C ARG A 12 6.64 29.27 -16.60
N ALA A 13 6.55 29.58 -17.89
CA ALA A 13 6.70 30.94 -18.38
C ALA A 13 5.61 31.89 -17.88
N ALA A 14 4.38 31.41 -17.70
CA ALA A 14 3.31 32.19 -17.09
C ALA A 14 3.50 32.39 -15.58
N ALA A 15 4.11 31.44 -14.89
CA ALA A 15 4.54 31.56 -13.50
C ALA A 15 5.83 32.41 -13.32
N GLU A 16 6.34 33.02 -14.39
CA GLU A 16 7.60 33.79 -14.42
C GLU A 16 8.86 32.96 -14.10
N LEU A 17 8.76 31.63 -14.24
CA LEU A 17 9.81 30.64 -14.01
C LEU A 17 10.39 30.08 -15.32
N ALA A 18 10.34 30.85 -16.40
CA ALA A 18 10.89 30.41 -17.69
C ALA A 18 12.42 30.49 -17.71
N ASP A 19 13.04 29.51 -18.34
CA ASP A 19 14.48 29.51 -18.61
C ASP A 19 14.83 30.50 -19.74
N ASP A 20 16.12 30.84 -19.87
CA ASP A 20 16.59 31.83 -20.86
C ASP A 20 16.21 31.44 -22.30
N ASN A 21 16.30 30.14 -22.63
CA ASN A 21 15.93 29.62 -23.96
C ASN A 21 14.41 29.74 -24.23
N GLU A 22 13.58 29.48 -23.21
CA GLU A 22 12.13 29.63 -23.32
C GLU A 22 11.74 31.09 -23.50
N ARG A 23 12.41 32.01 -22.78
CA ARG A 23 12.24 33.45 -22.96
C ARG A 23 12.67 33.92 -24.35
N ALA A 24 13.79 33.44 -24.86
CA ALA A 24 14.24 33.73 -26.23
C ALA A 24 13.23 33.21 -27.27
N HIS A 25 12.70 32.00 -27.08
CA HIS A 25 11.66 31.45 -27.96
C HIS A 25 10.38 32.30 -27.93
N LEU A 26 9.93 32.74 -26.75
CA LEU A 26 8.74 33.60 -26.62
C LEU A 26 8.94 34.97 -27.28
N ALA A 27 10.17 35.49 -27.30
CA ALA A 27 10.49 36.73 -28.02
C ALA A 27 10.42 36.56 -29.55
N MET A 28 10.74 35.37 -30.06
CA MET A 28 10.78 35.08 -31.50
C MET A 28 9.46 34.49 -32.04
N CYS A 29 8.71 33.74 -31.24
CA CYS A 29 7.52 33.01 -31.66
C CYS A 29 6.23 33.72 -31.20
N VAL A 30 5.60 34.44 -32.14
CA VAL A 30 4.37 35.20 -31.88
C VAL A 30 3.21 34.31 -31.41
N ALA A 31 3.12 33.08 -31.90
CA ALA A 31 2.07 32.14 -31.50
C ALA A 31 2.20 31.74 -30.02
N CYS A 32 3.40 31.38 -29.57
CA CYS A 32 3.66 31.06 -28.16
C CYS A 32 3.50 32.30 -27.26
N ALA A 33 3.92 33.48 -27.72
CA ALA A 33 3.72 34.72 -26.99
C ALA A 33 2.22 35.06 -26.80
N ALA A 34 1.42 34.92 -27.85
CA ALA A 34 -0.02 35.12 -27.79
C ALA A 34 -0.70 34.09 -26.85
N ARG A 35 -0.25 32.83 -26.90
CA ARG A 35 -0.74 31.76 -26.02
C ARG A 35 -0.45 32.05 -24.55
N ARG A 36 0.78 32.47 -24.23
CA ARG A 36 1.16 32.90 -22.87
C ARG A 36 0.29 34.05 -22.38
N ARG A 37 0.07 35.08 -23.20
CA ARG A 37 -0.75 36.25 -22.84
C ARG A 37 -2.20 35.86 -22.52
N ARG A 38 -2.78 34.95 -23.29
CA ARG A 38 -4.13 34.42 -23.02
C ARG A 38 -4.17 33.70 -21.68
N LEU A 39 -3.23 32.77 -21.45
CA LEU A 39 -3.16 32.04 -20.20
C LEU A 39 -3.00 32.97 -18.98
N THR A 40 -2.15 33.99 -19.07
CA THR A 40 -2.01 34.99 -17.99
C THR A 40 -3.27 35.83 -17.78
N ALA A 41 -4.01 36.15 -18.85
CA ALA A 41 -5.27 36.89 -18.74
C ALA A 41 -6.37 36.05 -18.09
N ASP A 42 -6.46 34.77 -18.45
CA ASP A 42 -7.40 33.83 -17.85
C ASP A 42 -7.11 33.64 -16.36
N LEU A 43 -5.83 33.49 -15.97
CA LEU A 43 -5.43 33.41 -14.57
C LEU A 43 -5.75 34.69 -13.78
N ALA A 44 -5.53 35.86 -14.39
CA ALA A 44 -5.92 37.14 -13.78
C ALA A 44 -7.43 37.23 -13.59
N GLN A 45 -8.22 36.80 -14.58
CA GLN A 45 -9.67 36.73 -14.49
C GLN A 45 -10.13 35.77 -13.39
N ILE A 46 -9.57 34.56 -13.31
CA ILE A 46 -9.88 33.61 -12.24
C ILE A 46 -9.56 34.23 -10.88
N THR A 47 -8.39 34.85 -10.74
CA THR A 47 -7.98 35.51 -9.49
C THR A 47 -8.96 36.62 -9.10
N LEU A 48 -9.39 37.45 -10.05
CA LEU A 48 -10.39 38.48 -9.82
C LEU A 48 -11.76 37.90 -9.44
N THR A 49 -12.20 36.84 -10.11
CA THR A 49 -13.47 36.17 -9.78
C THR A 49 -13.42 35.55 -8.39
N LEU A 50 -12.31 34.93 -8.00
CA LEU A 50 -12.14 34.36 -6.67
C LEU A 50 -12.04 35.43 -5.59
N ALA A 51 -11.39 36.56 -5.88
CA ALA A 51 -11.28 37.68 -4.95
C ALA A 51 -12.62 38.43 -4.77
N SER A 52 -13.43 38.52 -5.82
CA SER A 52 -14.74 39.17 -5.81
C SER A 52 -15.88 38.25 -5.38
N ALA A 53 -15.67 36.93 -5.41
CA ALA A 53 -16.66 35.97 -4.96
C ALA A 53 -16.87 36.10 -3.44
N PRO A 54 -18.13 36.13 -2.97
CA PRO A 54 -18.40 36.04 -1.55
C PRO A 54 -17.87 34.70 -1.04
N VAL A 55 -17.02 34.74 -0.01
CA VAL A 55 -16.48 33.52 0.60
C VAL A 55 -17.65 32.62 0.99
N PRO A 56 -17.76 31.40 0.43
CA PRO A 56 -18.80 30.48 0.85
C PRO A 56 -18.53 30.19 2.32
N ARG A 57 -19.49 30.58 3.18
CA ARG A 57 -19.43 30.26 4.61
C ARG A 57 -19.65 28.75 4.73
N VAL A 58 -18.56 28.00 4.62
CA VAL A 58 -18.58 26.56 4.91
C VAL A 58 -18.80 26.44 6.40
N ASP A 59 -19.97 25.93 6.77
CA ASP A 59 -20.29 25.64 8.16
C ASP A 59 -19.43 24.46 8.63
N ARG A 60 -18.20 24.77 9.07
CA ARG A 60 -17.17 23.79 9.45
C ARG A 60 -17.68 22.79 10.48
N ARG A 61 -18.62 23.20 11.33
CA ARG A 61 -19.26 22.32 12.32
C ARG A 61 -20.12 21.25 11.66
N ARG A 62 -20.89 21.59 10.63
CA ARG A 62 -21.72 20.64 9.88
C ARG A 62 -20.86 19.69 9.05
N ALA A 63 -19.80 20.19 8.44
CA ALA A 63 -18.82 19.36 7.73
C ALA A 63 -18.15 18.37 8.70
N ALA A 64 -17.62 18.84 9.83
CA ALA A 64 -16.98 17.99 10.83
C ALA A 64 -17.92 16.90 11.36
N ARG A 65 -19.20 17.23 11.64
CA ARG A 65 -20.20 16.23 12.06
C ARG A 65 -20.47 15.17 11.00
N ARG A 66 -20.51 15.54 9.72
CA ARG A 66 -20.68 14.58 8.62
C ARG A 66 -19.49 13.64 8.52
N TRP A 67 -18.28 14.17 8.60
CA TRP A 67 -17.06 13.35 8.58
C TRP A 67 -16.96 12.43 9.80
N ALA A 68 -17.32 12.93 10.98
CA ALA A 68 -17.40 12.10 12.19
C ALA A 68 -18.42 10.96 12.04
N ALA A 69 -19.61 11.25 11.48
CA ALA A 69 -20.62 10.23 11.22
C ALA A 69 -20.12 9.15 10.24
N ILE A 70 -19.45 9.56 9.16
CA ILE A 70 -18.84 8.63 8.20
C ILE A 70 -17.78 7.77 8.88
N ALA A 71 -16.88 8.38 9.66
CA ALA A 71 -15.82 7.67 10.38
C ALA A 71 -16.40 6.66 11.40
N THR A 72 -17.46 7.03 12.12
CA THR A 72 -18.13 6.09 13.03
C THR A 72 -18.78 4.94 12.28
N ALA A 73 -19.43 5.19 11.14
CA ALA A 73 -20.06 4.16 10.34
C ALA A 73 -19.02 3.19 9.76
N SER A 74 -17.89 3.70 9.27
CA SER A 74 -16.79 2.85 8.77
C SER A 74 -16.15 2.02 9.89
N ALA A 75 -15.97 2.59 11.08
CA ALA A 75 -15.42 1.87 12.22
C ALA A 75 -16.34 0.72 12.66
N ILE A 76 -17.65 0.96 12.71
CA ILE A 76 -18.64 -0.08 13.02
C ILE A 76 -18.61 -1.17 11.95
N ALA A 77 -18.60 -0.81 10.66
CA ALA A 77 -18.55 -1.79 9.57
C ALA A 77 -17.27 -2.63 9.58
N ALA A 78 -16.11 -2.03 9.84
CA ALA A 78 -14.86 -2.76 9.98
C ALA A 78 -14.89 -3.69 11.20
N GLY A 79 -15.41 -3.21 12.32
CA GLY A 79 -15.57 -4.01 13.54
C GLY A 79 -16.50 -5.21 13.34
N THR A 80 -17.60 -5.06 12.60
CA THR A 80 -18.51 -6.17 12.31
C THR A 80 -17.89 -7.19 11.36
N ILE A 81 -17.15 -6.75 10.34
CA ILE A 81 -16.44 -7.67 9.43
C ILE A 81 -15.41 -8.50 10.21
N LEU A 82 -14.56 -7.85 11.02
CA LEU A 82 -13.57 -8.54 11.85
C LEU A 82 -14.23 -9.51 12.83
N TRP A 83 -15.36 -9.11 13.44
CA TRP A 83 -16.09 -9.98 14.36
C TRP A 83 -16.64 -11.22 13.65
N VAL A 84 -17.22 -11.06 12.45
CA VAL A 84 -17.72 -12.19 11.65
C VAL A 84 -16.58 -13.13 11.29
N GLU A 85 -15.41 -12.61 10.91
CA GLU A 85 -14.24 -13.41 10.58
C GLU A 85 -13.75 -14.21 11.79
N VAL A 86 -13.65 -13.59 12.97
CA VAL A 86 -13.26 -14.26 14.21
C VAL A 86 -14.26 -15.35 14.61
N VAL A 87 -15.57 -15.07 14.47
CA VAL A 87 -16.61 -16.05 14.77
C VAL A 87 -16.57 -17.21 13.77
N ALA A 88 -16.42 -16.93 12.47
CA ALA A 88 -16.28 -17.95 11.44
C ALA A 88 -15.04 -18.82 11.69
N TRP A 89 -13.90 -18.20 12.03
CA TRP A 89 -12.68 -18.92 12.38
C TRP A 89 -12.88 -19.85 13.58
N ARG A 90 -13.55 -19.38 14.64
CA ARG A 90 -13.87 -20.18 15.83
C ARG A 90 -14.87 -21.32 15.55
N VAL A 91 -15.78 -21.15 14.59
CA VAL A 91 -16.73 -22.20 14.19
C VAL A 91 -16.04 -23.29 13.37
N VAL A 92 -15.15 -22.89 12.44
CA VAL A 92 -14.37 -23.82 11.60
C VAL A 92 -13.31 -24.54 12.43
N HIS A 93 -12.57 -23.80 13.26
CA HIS A 93 -11.62 -24.32 14.22
C HIS A 93 -12.32 -24.44 15.55
N ARG A 94 -13.22 -25.43 15.69
CA ARG A 94 -13.79 -25.79 16.99
C ARG A 94 -12.64 -25.98 17.97
N MET A 95 -12.35 -24.97 18.77
CA MET A 95 -11.39 -25.08 19.86
C MET A 95 -11.92 -26.22 20.75
N PRO A 96 -11.09 -27.23 21.05
CA PRO A 96 -11.51 -28.27 21.97
C PRO A 96 -11.87 -27.57 23.28
N ASP A 97 -13.11 -27.78 23.73
CA ASP A 97 -13.52 -27.35 25.07
C ASP A 97 -12.56 -27.96 26.10
N ALA A 98 -12.43 -27.39 27.30
CA ALA A 98 -11.46 -27.85 28.30
C ALA A 98 -11.56 -29.36 28.56
N ALA A 99 -12.79 -29.89 28.58
CA ALA A 99 -13.06 -31.34 28.70
C ALA A 99 -12.59 -32.16 27.49
N GLN A 100 -12.55 -31.56 26.30
CA GLN A 100 -12.09 -32.19 25.06
C GLN A 100 -10.56 -32.12 24.96
N ALA A 101 -9.92 -31.07 25.50
CA ALA A 101 -8.47 -30.98 25.63
C ALA A 101 -7.92 -32.05 26.58
N GLU A 102 -8.59 -32.29 27.72
CA GLU A 102 -8.23 -33.37 28.65
C GLU A 102 -8.35 -34.77 28.01
N GLN A 103 -9.39 -34.99 27.19
CA GLN A 103 -9.54 -36.24 26.45
C GLN A 103 -8.44 -36.41 25.41
N ILE A 104 -8.10 -35.37 24.64
CA ILE A 104 -7.03 -35.44 23.64
C ILE A 104 -5.67 -35.72 24.33
N ALA A 105 -5.42 -35.12 25.49
CA ALA A 105 -4.21 -35.39 26.28
C ALA A 105 -4.17 -36.84 26.78
N ALA A 106 -5.29 -37.37 27.29
CA ALA A 106 -5.37 -38.76 27.72
C ALA A 106 -5.19 -39.75 26.56
N LEU A 107 -5.75 -39.47 25.38
CA LEU A 107 -5.55 -40.29 24.19
C LEU A 107 -4.10 -40.23 23.67
N ALA A 108 -3.43 -39.07 23.77
CA ALA A 108 -2.03 -38.93 23.42
C ALA A 108 -1.14 -39.80 24.32
N ASP A 109 -1.39 -39.80 25.64
CA ASP A 109 -0.64 -40.59 26.62
C ASP A 109 -0.87 -42.11 26.48
N VAL A 110 -2.08 -42.52 26.10
CA VAL A 110 -2.36 -43.93 25.77
C VAL A 110 -1.70 -44.33 24.44
N SER A 111 -1.62 -43.42 23.47
CA SER A 111 -0.95 -43.70 22.20
C SER A 111 0.56 -43.81 22.36
N THR A 112 1.20 -42.97 23.17
CA THR A 112 2.64 -43.06 23.45
C THR A 112 2.98 -44.34 24.19
N THR A 113 2.12 -44.79 25.12
CA THR A 113 2.33 -46.07 25.82
C THR A 113 2.10 -47.29 24.93
N LEU A 114 1.16 -47.23 23.98
CA LEU A 114 0.90 -48.33 23.03
C LEU A 114 1.89 -48.38 21.85
N PHE A 115 2.42 -47.24 21.41
CA PHE A 115 3.39 -47.15 20.31
C PHE A 115 4.85 -47.11 20.79
N SER A 116 5.11 -47.09 22.10
CA SER A 116 6.45 -47.29 22.66
C SER A 116 6.77 -48.79 22.70
N LEU A 117 7.07 -49.35 21.53
CA LEU A 117 7.55 -50.72 21.32
C LEU A 117 8.99 -50.66 20.81
N ASP A 118 9.90 -50.34 21.73
CA ASP A 118 11.23 -50.95 21.96
C ASP A 118 12.10 -49.92 22.71
N GLY A 119 12.55 -50.31 23.90
CA GLY A 119 12.95 -49.42 24.97
C GLY A 119 14.10 -48.46 24.65
N GLU A 120 13.82 -47.16 24.82
CA GLU A 120 14.66 -46.23 25.58
C GLU A 120 13.80 -45.00 25.93
N PRO A 121 13.77 -44.52 27.19
CA PRO A 121 12.91 -43.39 27.55
C PRO A 121 13.43 -42.10 26.88
N ALA A 122 12.60 -41.51 26.02
CA ALA A 122 12.81 -40.16 25.53
C ALA A 122 12.78 -39.20 26.73
N ARG A 123 13.96 -38.75 27.14
CA ARG A 123 14.10 -37.71 28.15
C ARG A 123 13.53 -36.43 27.53
N VAL A 124 12.41 -35.96 28.05
CA VAL A 124 11.94 -34.60 27.78
C VAL A 124 13.00 -33.67 28.36
N HIS A 125 13.76 -32.99 27.50
CA HIS A 125 14.63 -31.90 27.90
C HIS A 125 13.80 -30.62 27.82
N GLU A 126 13.48 -30.05 28.98
CA GLU A 126 12.65 -28.84 29.15
C GLU A 126 13.34 -27.53 28.70
N ASP A 127 14.31 -27.57 27.77
CA ASP A 127 15.21 -26.42 27.55
C ASP A 127 15.51 -26.06 26.10
N ASP A 128 14.60 -26.33 25.14
CA ASP A 128 14.67 -25.68 23.82
C ASP A 128 13.50 -24.69 23.65
N ALA A 129 13.74 -23.49 24.17
CA ALA A 129 13.04 -22.29 23.80
C ALA A 129 13.29 -21.97 22.31
N VAL A 130 12.22 -22.09 21.50
CA VAL A 130 11.77 -21.25 20.36
C VAL A 130 12.86 -20.56 19.50
N PRO A 131 12.78 -20.65 18.16
CA PRO A 131 12.19 -19.51 17.46
C PRO A 131 11.27 -19.84 16.28
N ALA A 132 10.36 -18.89 16.09
CA ALA A 132 9.43 -18.71 14.98
C ALA A 132 10.02 -19.04 13.60
N LEU A 133 9.25 -19.76 12.78
CA LEU A 133 9.46 -19.81 11.33
C LEU A 133 9.10 -18.43 10.75
N GLN A 134 10.13 -17.61 10.55
CA GLN A 134 10.09 -16.47 9.65
C GLN A 134 10.04 -17.02 8.21
N VAL A 135 8.97 -16.65 7.51
CA VAL A 135 8.90 -16.68 6.06
C VAL A 135 9.61 -15.42 5.59
N ASP A 136 10.73 -15.58 4.91
CA ASP A 136 11.29 -14.54 4.05
C ASP A 136 11.47 -15.18 2.66
N ASP A 137 10.63 -14.72 1.75
CA ASP A 137 10.90 -14.70 0.31
C ASP A 137 12.15 -13.83 0.10
N ASP A 138 13.16 -14.34 -0.59
CA ASP A 138 14.01 -13.46 -1.39
C ASP A 138 14.51 -14.16 -2.66
N ASP A 139 14.30 -13.41 -3.73
CA ASP A 139 14.62 -13.55 -5.14
C ASP A 139 16.14 -13.54 -5.37
N GLU A 140 16.69 -14.52 -6.10
CA GLU A 140 17.87 -14.31 -6.94
C GLU A 140 17.75 -15.20 -8.19
N GLY A 141 17.40 -14.58 -9.31
CA GLY A 141 17.81 -15.08 -10.61
C GLY A 141 19.31 -14.90 -10.79
N LEU A 142 19.93 -15.78 -11.56
CA LEU A 142 20.97 -15.48 -12.54
C LEU A 142 21.30 -16.77 -13.30
N ASP A 143 21.13 -16.69 -14.63
CA ASP A 143 21.68 -17.60 -15.62
C ASP A 143 23.20 -17.75 -15.43
N GLU A 144 23.73 -18.97 -15.52
CA GLU A 144 25.10 -19.19 -16.00
C GLU A 144 25.29 -20.62 -16.52
N ASP A 145 25.29 -20.72 -17.86
CA ASP A 145 25.72 -21.85 -18.67
C ASP A 145 27.18 -22.23 -18.35
N HIS A 146 27.40 -23.43 -17.81
CA HIS A 146 28.70 -24.09 -17.85
C HIS A 146 28.57 -25.60 -18.09
N ALA A 147 28.55 -25.96 -19.37
CA ALA A 147 28.89 -27.27 -19.92
C ALA A 147 29.49 -26.97 -21.32
N GLU A 148 30.56 -27.55 -21.83
CA GLU A 148 31.36 -28.69 -21.45
C GLU A 148 32.65 -28.59 -22.30
N SER A 149 33.79 -28.84 -21.67
CA SER A 149 35.07 -29.05 -22.35
C SER A 149 35.05 -30.44 -22.98
N GLY A 150 35.19 -30.54 -24.31
CA GLY A 150 35.35 -31.84 -24.98
C GLY A 150 35.85 -31.69 -26.42
N GLY A 151 37.17 -31.62 -26.59
CA GLY A 151 37.82 -31.71 -27.89
C GLY A 151 37.72 -33.10 -28.52
N ALA A 152 37.58 -33.14 -29.83
CA ALA A 152 37.93 -34.28 -30.66
C ALA A 152 38.74 -33.76 -31.86
N SER A 153 39.98 -34.22 -31.93
CA SER A 153 40.82 -34.21 -33.14
C SER A 153 40.24 -35.12 -34.22
#